data_AF-A0A9W6ZCB5-F1
#
_entry.id   AF-A0A9W6ZCB5-F1
#
_cell.length_a   1.000
_cell.length_b   1.000
_cell.length_c   1.000
_cell.angle_alpha   90.00
_cell.angle_beta   90.00
_cell.angle_gamma   90.00
#
_symmetry.space_group_name_H-M   'P 1'
#
loop_
_entity.id
_entity.type
_entity.pdbx_description
1 polymer ?
#
loop_
_entity_poly.entity_id
_entity_poly.type
_entity_poly.pdbx_seq_one_letter_code
_entity_poly.pdbx_strand_id
1 'polypeptide(L)'
;MEEYECAICMDDFKSGSDEFTYLGDTHNHSGFCKDCLSAYLSSASSSGLTIPCPQHGCPVVLTSSVVTAHASPELLQKLTRIENDTFISAAKDTTYCPVENCRCVVRRVTPPDYLQRWGPDCLAYVPAICNHDSDDAQIPEEASCVTREGVYDSSYGKDSSEQPRLAH
;
A
#
# COMPACT_ATOMS: atom_id res chain seq x y z
N MET A 1 31.20 2.11 -26.63
CA MET A 1 30.03 2.52 -25.84
C MET A 1 29.09 1.34 -25.95
N GLU A 2 28.69 0.75 -24.83
CA GLU A 2 27.81 -0.41 -24.87
C GLU A 2 26.39 0.07 -25.25
N GLU A 3 25.70 -0.73 -26.06
CA GLU A 3 24.31 -0.49 -26.48
C GLU A 3 23.44 -1.57 -25.85
N TYR A 4 22.27 -1.16 -25.36
CA TYR A 4 21.28 -2.04 -24.75
C TYR A 4 20.03 -2.06 -25.61
N GLU A 5 19.53 -3.25 -25.90
CA GLU A 5 18.28 -3.45 -26.63
C GLU A 5 17.11 -3.57 -25.65
N CYS A 6 16.01 -2.88 -25.94
CA CYS A 6 14.75 -3.01 -25.20
C CYS A 6 14.03 -4.30 -25.58
N ALA A 7 13.75 -5.17 -24.61
CA ALA A 7 13.12 -6.47 -24.86
C ALA A 7 11.65 -6.41 -25.35
N ILE A 8 11.03 -5.22 -25.38
CA ILE A 8 9.65 -5.02 -25.86
C ILE A 8 9.62 -4.43 -27.28
N CYS A 9 10.27 -3.27 -27.49
CA CYS A 9 10.24 -2.59 -28.79
C CYS A 9 11.41 -2.96 -29.72
N MET A 10 12.45 -3.63 -29.20
CA MET A 10 13.68 -3.99 -29.92
C MET A 10 14.47 -2.78 -30.44
N ASP A 11 14.29 -1.60 -29.83
CA ASP A 11 15.10 -0.42 -30.12
C ASP A 11 16.40 -0.42 -29.29
N ASP A 12 17.46 0.14 -29.86
CA ASP A 12 18.78 0.27 -29.25
C ASP A 12 18.93 1.57 -28.44
N PHE A 13 19.48 1.46 -27.23
CA PHE A 13 19.70 2.56 -26.31
C PHE A 13 21.15 2.61 -25.85
N LYS A 14 21.68 3.82 -25.65
CA LYS A 14 23.05 4.01 -25.17
C LYS A 14 23.16 3.64 -23.69
N SER A 15 24.24 2.95 -23.33
CA SER A 15 24.58 2.68 -21.92
C SER A 15 24.64 3.98 -21.10
N GLY A 16 23.93 4.00 -19.97
CA GLY A 16 23.87 5.17 -19.08
C GLY A 16 22.94 6.29 -19.55
N SER A 17 22.10 6.05 -20.56
CA SER A 17 21.00 6.96 -20.89
C SER A 17 19.84 6.81 -19.89
N ASP A 18 19.16 7.91 -19.58
CA ASP A 18 17.97 7.94 -18.71
C ASP A 18 16.72 7.35 -19.38
N GLU A 19 16.82 7.02 -20.67
CA GLU A 19 15.75 6.43 -21.47
C GLU A 19 15.67 4.90 -21.36
N PHE A 20 16.67 4.28 -20.72
CA PHE A 20 16.75 2.83 -20.55
C PHE A 20 16.94 2.43 -19.09
N THR A 21 16.09 1.53 -18.61
CA THR A 21 16.16 1.01 -17.24
C THR A 21 16.66 -0.41 -17.26
N TYR A 22 17.89 -0.57 -16.79
CA TYR A 22 18.48 -1.88 -16.53
C TYR A 22 17.90 -2.48 -15.25
N LEU A 23 17.36 -3.69 -15.32
CA LEU A 23 16.66 -4.31 -14.18
C LEU A 23 17.55 -5.20 -13.30
N GLY A 24 18.84 -5.27 -13.59
CA GLY A 24 19.77 -6.08 -12.81
C GLY A 24 19.79 -7.55 -13.21
N ASP A 25 20.79 -8.27 -12.70
CA ASP A 25 21.04 -9.68 -13.03
C ASP A 25 19.92 -10.63 -12.58
N THR A 26 19.08 -10.22 -11.62
CA THR A 26 17.99 -11.06 -11.08
C THR A 26 16.92 -11.39 -12.12
N HIS A 27 16.76 -10.53 -13.13
CA HIS A 27 15.72 -10.66 -14.14
C HIS A 27 16.12 -11.57 -15.34
N ASN A 28 17.41 -11.90 -15.49
CA ASN A 28 17.96 -12.64 -16.64
C ASN A 28 17.68 -11.99 -18.01
N HIS A 29 17.47 -10.67 -18.07
CA HIS A 29 17.38 -9.89 -19.32
C HIS A 29 17.90 -8.47 -19.10
N SER A 30 18.22 -7.77 -20.18
CA SER A 30 18.84 -6.43 -20.16
C SER A 30 17.96 -5.41 -19.45
N GLY A 31 16.72 -5.22 -19.92
CA GLY A 31 15.84 -4.18 -19.38
C GLY A 31 14.88 -3.67 -20.42
N PHE A 32 14.37 -2.47 -20.18
CA PHE A 32 13.33 -1.88 -21.00
C PHE A 32 13.53 -0.38 -21.12
N CYS A 33 13.10 0.18 -22.24
CA CYS A 33 13.01 1.63 -22.37
C CYS A 33 11.89 2.20 -21.50
N LYS A 34 12.03 3.49 -21.18
CA LYS A 34 11.10 4.24 -20.34
C LYS A 34 9.66 4.20 -20.88
N ASP A 35 9.48 4.31 -22.19
CA ASP A 35 8.16 4.32 -22.82
C ASP A 35 7.45 2.97 -22.67
N CYS A 36 8.18 1.88 -22.91
CA CYS A 36 7.63 0.53 -22.77
C CYS A 36 7.26 0.21 -21.32
N LEU A 37 8.09 0.62 -20.35
CA LEU A 37 7.76 0.46 -18.92
C LEU A 37 6.53 1.29 -18.52
N SER A 38 6.48 2.55 -18.94
CA SER A 38 5.34 3.44 -18.63
C SER A 38 4.03 2.89 -19.19
N ALA A 39 4.05 2.42 -20.45
CA ALA A 39 2.91 1.79 -21.10
C ALA A 39 2.48 0.50 -20.39
N TYR A 40 3.44 -0.34 -20.01
CA TYR A 40 3.17 -1.57 -19.28
C TYR A 40 2.56 -1.30 -17.90
N LEU A 41 3.15 -0.40 -17.11
CA LEU A 41 2.62 -0.01 -15.79
C LEU A 41 1.19 0.52 -15.90
N SER A 42 0.91 1.32 -16.93
CA SER A 42 -0.45 1.84 -17.19
C SER A 42 -1.45 0.72 -17.47
N SER A 43 -1.01 -0.36 -18.14
CA SER A 43 -1.84 -1.54 -18.37
C SER A 43 -2.02 -2.41 -17.12
N ALA A 44 -1.04 -2.45 -16.22
CA ALA A 44 -1.03 -3.26 -15.00
C ALA A 44 -1.85 -2.67 -13.83
N SER A 45 -2.77 -1.74 -14.12
CA SER A 45 -3.41 -0.86 -13.12
C SER A 45 -4.36 -1.54 -12.11
N SER A 46 -4.49 -2.88 -12.14
CA SER A 46 -5.30 -3.68 -11.23
C SER A 46 -4.51 -4.42 -10.16
N SER A 47 -3.19 -4.44 -10.22
CA SER A 47 -2.36 -5.38 -9.45
C SER A 47 -1.71 -4.81 -8.18
N GLY A 48 -2.03 -3.56 -7.79
CA GLY A 48 -1.34 -2.88 -6.69
C GLY A 48 0.12 -2.55 -7.03
N LEU A 49 0.98 -2.45 -6.02
CA LEU A 49 2.41 -2.15 -6.22
C LEU A 49 3.24 -3.40 -6.55
N THR A 50 2.66 -4.59 -6.39
CA THR A 50 3.31 -5.86 -6.74
C THR A 50 3.13 -6.17 -8.22
N ILE A 51 3.95 -5.54 -9.07
CA ILE A 51 3.85 -5.64 -10.53
C ILE A 51 4.88 -6.64 -11.07
N PRO A 52 4.47 -7.70 -11.78
CA PRO A 52 5.41 -8.66 -12.38
C PRO A 52 6.20 -8.01 -13.51
N CYS A 53 7.41 -8.51 -13.74
CA CYS A 53 8.22 -8.10 -14.89
C CYS A 53 7.45 -8.27 -16.22
N PRO A 54 7.54 -7.30 -17.15
CA PRO A 54 6.93 -7.44 -18.49
C PRO A 54 7.48 -8.61 -19.31
N GLN A 55 8.70 -9.08 -19.02
CA GLN A 55 9.32 -10.16 -19.78
C GLN A 55 8.59 -11.48 -19.51
N HIS A 56 8.10 -12.11 -20.57
CA HIS A 56 7.45 -13.41 -20.46
C HIS A 56 8.39 -14.45 -19.84
N GLY A 57 7.92 -15.13 -18.79
CA GLY A 57 8.67 -16.15 -18.08
C GLY A 57 9.64 -15.61 -17.02
N CYS A 58 9.73 -14.30 -16.82
CA CYS A 58 10.46 -13.72 -15.70
C CYS A 58 9.58 -13.74 -14.43
N PRO A 59 9.96 -14.46 -13.36
CA PRO A 59 9.14 -14.56 -12.14
C PRO A 59 9.34 -13.36 -11.20
N VAL A 60 10.24 -12.43 -11.54
CA VAL A 60 10.66 -11.35 -10.66
C VAL A 60 9.68 -10.18 -10.77
N VAL A 61 9.35 -9.58 -9.63
CA VAL A 61 8.53 -8.37 -9.56
C VAL A 61 9.39 -7.12 -9.75
N LEU A 62 8.83 -6.08 -10.36
CA LEU A 62 9.48 -4.78 -10.45
C LEU A 62 9.66 -4.19 -9.04
N THR A 63 10.81 -3.60 -8.78
CA THR A 63 11.05 -2.92 -7.50
C THR A 63 10.22 -1.64 -7.42
N SER A 64 9.91 -1.21 -6.18
CA SER A 64 9.20 0.06 -5.94
C SER A 64 9.92 1.26 -6.57
N SER A 65 11.26 1.24 -6.64
CA SER A 65 12.04 2.29 -7.30
C SER A 65 11.77 2.37 -8.80
N VAL A 66 11.67 1.23 -9.50
CA VAL A 66 11.33 1.18 -10.93
C VAL A 66 9.90 1.65 -11.15
N VAL A 67 8.94 1.15 -10.35
CA VAL A 67 7.54 1.56 -10.47
C VAL A 67 7.40 3.07 -10.27
N THR A 68 8.03 3.63 -9.23
CA THR A 68 7.98 5.07 -8.93
C THR A 68 8.64 5.93 -10.00
N ALA A 69 9.71 5.44 -10.64
CA ALA A 69 10.42 6.19 -11.68
C ALA A 69 9.65 6.26 -13.03
N HIS A 70 8.78 5.29 -13.30
CA HIS A 70 8.11 5.14 -14.59
C HIS A 70 6.58 5.31 -14.53
N ALA A 71 5.96 5.21 -13.36
CA ALA A 71 4.54 5.50 -13.20
C ALA A 71 4.28 7.01 -13.21
N SER A 72 3.16 7.43 -13.79
CA SER A 72 2.66 8.78 -13.58
C SER A 72 2.24 8.97 -12.11
N PRO A 73 2.25 10.21 -11.58
CA PRO A 73 1.80 10.47 -10.20
C PRO A 73 0.39 9.94 -9.92
N GLU A 74 -0.53 10.12 -10.87
CA GLU A 74 -1.91 9.62 -10.78
C GLU A 74 -1.98 8.09 -10.72
N LEU A 75 -1.17 7.40 -11.55
CA LEU A 75 -1.09 5.95 -11.54
C LEU A 75 -0.48 5.46 -10.22
N LEU A 76 0.58 6.09 -9.72
CA LEU A 76 1.21 5.71 -8.46
C LEU A 76 0.24 5.85 -7.28
N GLN A 77 -0.55 6.92 -7.25
CA GLN A 77 -1.60 7.11 -6.25
C GLN A 77 -2.65 5.99 -6.33
N LYS A 78 -3.08 5.62 -7.54
CA LYS A 78 -4.02 4.52 -7.77
C LYS A 78 -3.46 3.17 -7.32
N LEU A 79 -2.21 2.84 -7.69
CA LEU A 79 -1.57 1.57 -7.32
C LEU A 79 -1.37 1.48 -5.79
N THR A 80 -0.94 2.56 -5.16
CA THR A 80 -0.81 2.66 -3.70
C THR A 80 -2.15 2.44 -2.99
N ARG A 81 -3.23 3.00 -3.54
CA ARG A 81 -4.58 2.79 -3.00
C ARG A 81 -4.99 1.32 -3.09
N ILE A 82 -4.78 0.67 -4.23
CA ILE A 82 -5.09 -0.76 -4.40
C ILE A 82 -4.27 -1.62 -3.44
N GLU A 83 -2.99 -1.31 -3.26
CA GLU A 83 -2.12 -2.01 -2.31
C GLU A 83 -2.64 -1.85 -0.87
N ASN A 84 -3.01 -0.63 -0.47
CA ASN A 84 -3.59 -0.35 0.84
C ASN A 84 -4.92 -1.08 1.05
N ASP A 85 -5.81 -1.06 0.05
CA ASP A 85 -7.10 -1.78 0.10
C ASP A 85 -6.87 -3.30 0.25
N THR A 86 -5.90 -3.84 -0.47
CA THR A 86 -5.51 -5.25 -0.39
C THR A 86 -4.93 -5.58 0.99
N PHE A 87 -4.05 -4.74 1.52
CA PHE A 87 -3.45 -4.91 2.84
C PHE A 87 -4.51 -4.86 3.95
N ILE A 88 -5.42 -3.88 3.91
CA ILE A 88 -6.45 -3.68 4.93
C ILE A 88 -7.49 -4.81 4.87
N SER A 89 -7.90 -5.24 3.67
CA SER A 89 -8.84 -6.36 3.54
C SER A 89 -8.26 -7.70 3.97
N ALA A 90 -6.93 -7.88 3.87
CA ALA A 90 -6.25 -9.09 4.33
C ALA A 90 -5.99 -9.10 5.85
N ALA A 91 -5.84 -7.93 6.47
CA ALA A 91 -5.55 -7.80 7.89
C ALA A 91 -6.84 -7.84 8.74
N LYS A 92 -6.87 -8.71 9.75
CA LYS A 92 -8.07 -8.88 10.61
C LYS A 92 -8.26 -7.71 11.58
N ASP A 93 -7.16 -7.12 12.03
CA ASP A 93 -7.13 -6.07 13.04
C ASP A 93 -7.13 -4.66 12.45
N THR A 94 -7.21 -4.50 11.13
CA THR A 94 -7.31 -3.18 10.48
C THR A 94 -8.56 -3.07 9.63
N THR A 95 -9.08 -1.86 9.51
CA THR A 95 -10.24 -1.54 8.67
C THR A 95 -10.24 -0.04 8.38
N TYR A 96 -10.96 0.37 7.34
CA TYR A 96 -11.23 1.78 7.11
C TYR A 96 -12.28 2.32 8.08
N CYS A 97 -12.19 3.62 8.35
CA CYS A 97 -13.23 4.36 9.04
C CYS A 97 -14.54 4.35 8.21
N PRO A 98 -15.70 4.04 8.80
CA PRO A 98 -16.98 3.97 8.07
C PRO A 98 -17.58 5.36 7.76
N VAL A 99 -17.01 6.44 8.32
CA VAL A 99 -17.48 7.82 8.08
C VAL A 99 -17.26 8.21 6.62
N GLU A 100 -18.27 8.81 5.99
CA GLU A 100 -18.19 9.26 4.59
C GLU A 100 -16.99 10.19 4.37
N ASN A 101 -16.28 9.99 3.26
CA ASN A 101 -15.05 10.71 2.90
C ASN A 101 -13.87 10.57 3.89
N CYS A 102 -13.98 9.76 4.94
CA CYS A 102 -12.85 9.42 5.78
C CYS A 102 -12.00 8.32 5.13
N ARG A 103 -10.69 8.55 5.02
CA ARG A 103 -9.72 7.56 4.51
C ARG A 103 -8.76 7.06 5.59
N CYS A 104 -9.03 7.38 6.87
CA CYS A 104 -8.20 6.91 7.97
C CYS A 104 -8.31 5.38 8.12
N VAL A 105 -7.18 4.78 8.48
CA VAL A 105 -7.10 3.36 8.81
C VAL A 105 -7.17 3.23 10.32
N VAL A 106 -8.10 2.39 10.79
CA VAL A 106 -8.25 2.09 12.21
C VAL A 106 -7.65 0.73 12.48
N ARG A 107 -6.73 0.69 13.45
CA ARG A 107 -6.24 -0.57 14.01
C ARG A 107 -7.02 -0.89 15.28
N ARG A 108 -7.74 -1.99 15.24
CA ARG A 108 -8.52 -2.51 16.36
C ARG A 108 -7.65 -3.40 17.24
N VAL A 109 -7.49 -3.04 18.51
CA VAL A 109 -6.71 -3.82 19.47
C VAL A 109 -7.65 -4.48 20.46
N THR A 110 -7.61 -5.82 20.53
CA THR A 110 -8.38 -6.58 21.51
C THR A 110 -7.47 -7.10 22.63
N PRO A 111 -7.80 -6.85 23.90
CA PRO A 111 -7.12 -7.49 25.02
C PRO A 111 -7.25 -9.03 24.96
N PRO A 112 -6.23 -9.80 25.40
CA PRO A 112 -6.27 -11.27 25.37
C PRO A 112 -7.50 -11.88 26.07
N ASP A 113 -7.91 -11.28 27.19
CA ASP A 113 -9.05 -11.75 27.99
C ASP A 113 -10.38 -11.70 27.21
N TYR A 114 -10.51 -10.70 26.33
CA TYR A 114 -11.69 -10.56 25.47
C TYR A 114 -11.72 -11.58 24.35
N LEU A 115 -10.56 -11.89 23.74
CA LEU A 115 -10.45 -12.97 22.76
C LEU A 115 -10.81 -14.33 23.37
N GLN A 116 -10.42 -14.56 24.62
CA GLN A 116 -10.76 -15.80 25.33
C GLN A 116 -12.28 -15.91 25.61
N ARG A 117 -12.92 -14.77 25.92
CA ARG A 117 -14.34 -14.75 26.30
C ARG A 117 -15.30 -14.73 25.11
N TRP A 118 -14.96 -14.02 24.04
CA TRP A 118 -15.86 -13.74 22.91
C TRP A 118 -15.38 -14.34 21.59
N GLY A 119 -14.20 -14.97 21.58
CA GLY A 119 -13.62 -15.57 20.39
C GLY A 119 -12.91 -14.56 19.47
N PRO A 120 -12.29 -15.04 18.38
CA PRO A 120 -11.49 -14.22 17.46
C PRO A 120 -12.32 -13.22 16.64
N ASP A 121 -13.63 -13.45 16.51
CA ASP A 121 -14.53 -12.61 15.71
C ASP A 121 -15.09 -11.41 16.50
N CYS A 122 -14.71 -11.24 17.77
CA CYS A 122 -15.19 -10.14 18.60
C CYS A 122 -14.91 -8.76 17.99
N LEU A 123 -13.84 -8.65 17.18
CA LEU A 123 -13.47 -7.44 16.46
C LEU A 123 -14.51 -6.99 15.44
N ALA A 124 -15.32 -7.89 14.89
CA ALA A 124 -16.37 -7.54 13.93
C ALA A 124 -17.49 -6.69 14.54
N TYR A 125 -17.60 -6.68 15.88
CA TYR A 125 -18.63 -5.94 16.61
C TYR A 125 -18.10 -4.63 17.22
N VAL A 126 -16.80 -4.36 17.10
CA VAL A 126 -16.20 -3.12 17.60
C VAL A 126 -16.31 -2.08 16.49
N PRO A 127 -16.87 -0.88 16.78
CA PRO A 127 -16.84 0.21 15.82
C PRO A 127 -15.39 0.52 15.42
N ALA A 128 -15.27 1.08 14.22
CA ALA A 128 -14.01 1.38 13.56
C ALA A 128 -13.89 2.88 13.25
N ILE A 129 -14.28 3.76 14.16
CA ILE A 129 -14.39 5.20 13.91
C ILE A 129 -13.11 5.92 14.34
N CYS A 130 -12.49 6.67 13.43
CA CYS A 130 -11.30 7.44 13.81
C CYS A 130 -11.67 8.67 14.66
N ASN A 131 -10.83 9.02 15.64
CA ASN A 131 -11.00 10.21 16.49
C ASN A 131 -10.52 11.52 15.84
N HIS A 132 -10.50 11.61 14.50
CA HIS A 132 -10.14 12.85 13.84
C HIS A 132 -11.38 13.75 13.76
N ASP A 133 -11.32 14.91 14.41
CA ASP A 133 -12.29 15.99 14.20
C ASP A 133 -12.23 16.42 12.73
N SER A 134 -13.29 16.15 11.99
CA SER A 134 -13.44 16.46 10.57
C SER A 134 -13.49 17.97 10.25
N ASP A 135 -13.39 18.83 11.26
CA ASP A 135 -13.42 20.30 11.12
C ASP A 135 -12.07 20.90 10.70
N ASP A 136 -10.94 20.19 10.90
CA ASP A 136 -9.66 20.59 10.33
C ASP A 136 -9.52 20.03 8.91
N ALA A 137 -10.20 20.70 7.99
CA ALA A 137 -10.13 20.51 6.54
C ALA A 137 -8.72 20.84 6.00
N GLN A 138 -7.72 20.04 6.34
CA GLN A 138 -6.38 20.05 5.73
C GLN A 138 -5.53 18.86 6.17
N ILE A 139 -6.09 17.64 6.18
CA ILE A 139 -5.23 16.44 6.17
C ILE A 139 -4.75 16.29 4.72
N PRO A 140 -3.43 16.38 4.44
CA PRO A 140 -2.91 16.06 3.11
C PRO A 140 -3.37 14.65 2.72
N GLU A 141 -3.74 14.41 1.45
CA GLU A 141 -4.11 13.05 0.98
C GLU A 141 -3.05 11.97 1.29
N GLU A 142 -1.84 12.38 1.65
CA GLU A 142 -0.68 11.55 1.98
C GLU A 142 -0.50 11.23 3.47
N ALA A 143 -1.28 11.84 4.38
CA ALA A 143 -1.14 11.56 5.81
C ALA A 143 -1.98 10.33 6.21
N SER A 144 -1.32 9.18 6.33
CA SER A 144 -1.92 7.96 6.89
C SER A 144 -2.16 8.15 8.40
N CYS A 145 -3.32 8.71 8.76
CA CYS A 145 -3.82 8.68 10.13
C CYS A 145 -4.12 7.23 10.53
N VAL A 146 -3.21 6.60 11.27
CA VAL A 146 -3.50 5.33 11.95
C VAL A 146 -4.05 5.66 13.32
N THR A 147 -5.35 5.46 13.52
CA THR A 147 -5.97 5.59 14.84
C THR A 147 -6.13 4.22 15.46
N ARG A 148 -6.01 4.15 16.79
CA ARG A 148 -6.20 2.91 17.54
C ARG A 148 -7.54 2.97 18.24
N GLU A 149 -8.40 2.00 17.96
CA GLU A 149 -9.61 1.77 18.74
C GLU A 149 -9.49 0.46 19.50
N GLY A 150 -9.90 0.48 20.76
CA GLY A 150 -9.87 -0.68 21.64
C GLY A 150 -11.26 -1.00 22.15
N VAL A 151 -11.48 -2.28 22.50
CA VAL A 151 -12.64 -2.66 23.32
C VAL A 151 -12.45 -2.05 24.70
N TYR A 152 -13.52 -1.45 25.27
CA TYR A 152 -13.47 -0.92 26.63
C TYR A 152 -13.06 -2.02 27.61
N ASP A 153 -11.83 -1.92 28.12
CA ASP A 153 -11.29 -2.84 29.10
C ASP A 153 -11.34 -2.18 30.48
N SER A 154 -12.24 -2.66 31.33
CA SER A 154 -12.38 -2.21 32.72
C SER A 154 -11.13 -2.48 33.57
N SER A 155 -10.18 -3.28 33.07
CA SER A 155 -8.89 -3.62 33.69
C SER A 155 -7.75 -2.72 33.20
N TYR A 156 -7.96 -2.00 32.08
CA TYR A 156 -6.97 -1.15 31.43
C TYR A 156 -6.88 0.17 32.17
N GLY A 157 -6.15 0.14 33.28
CA GLY A 157 -6.03 1.29 34.17
C GLY A 157 -5.21 1.06 35.44
N LYS A 158 -4.40 -0.01 35.53
CA LYS A 158 -3.49 -0.15 36.68
C LYS A 158 -2.13 0.51 36.47
N ASP A 159 -1.58 0.58 35.24
CA ASP A 159 -0.22 1.09 35.02
C ASP A 159 0.04 1.85 33.68
N SER A 160 -0.96 2.09 32.83
CA SER A 160 -0.77 2.82 31.55
C SER A 160 -1.66 4.05 31.47
N SER A 161 -1.05 5.22 31.23
CA SER A 161 -1.67 6.53 31.46
C SER A 161 -2.75 6.97 30.46
N GLU A 162 -2.95 6.32 29.31
CA GLU A 162 -4.00 6.76 28.38
C GLU A 162 -4.63 5.55 27.65
N GLN A 163 -5.92 5.28 27.94
CA GLN A 163 -6.76 4.53 27.02
C GLN A 163 -6.88 5.36 25.73
N PRO A 164 -6.83 4.75 24.54
CA PRO A 164 -7.26 5.43 23.32
C PRO A 164 -8.67 5.96 23.55
N ARG A 165 -8.93 7.23 23.19
CA ARG A 165 -10.27 7.80 23.32
C ARG A 165 -11.26 6.87 22.62
N LEU A 166 -12.29 6.43 23.36
CA LEU A 166 -13.40 5.69 22.77
C LEU A 166 -14.04 6.61 21.72
N ALA A 167 -14.22 6.13 20.50
CA ALA A 167 -15.04 6.86 19.55
C ALA A 167 -16.49 6.90 20.05
N HIS A 168 -17.14 8.02 19.76
CA HIS A 168 -18.53 8.31 20.14
C HIS A 168 -19.54 7.44 19.40
#